data_AF-A0A510K310-F1
#
_entry.id   AF-A0A510K310-F1
#
_cell.length_a   1.000
_cell.length_b   1.000
_cell.length_c   1.000
_cell.angle_alpha   90.00
_cell.angle_beta   90.00
_cell.angle_gamma   90.00
#
_symmetry.space_group_name_H-M   'P 1'
#
loop_
_entity.id
_entity.type
_entity.pdbx_description
1 polymer ?
#
loop_
_entity_poly.entity_id
_entity_poly.type
_entity_poly.pdbx_seq_one_letter_code
_entity_poly.pdbx_strand_id
1 'polypeptide(L)'
;MKKILLMLMLVITCISFGKNNNEDTNITTEAKGMLRFVWGSHGKYDKNTVLPITEEGGTGNFAIYLEFTPEDKEKFMNNVLIVWPGNTDGRISGKKMYNRILNIGKEMSPDIENKMKKNEWGYVIQPIKLTLKPVKIYAGCCAVDYFYAEIVKHEKISSTTVKVPKNMDLGESLNRVIGSEDNKVYNIYSKEGYTNIRKGPSKQYDIIKKVQNGYYAAITQDFGDWKYIMYYSDTNDESGHGFIHKSQLKLVQ
;
A
#
# COMPACT_ATOMS: atom_id res chain seq x y z
N MET A 1 20.92 -14.97 6.43
CA MET A 1 20.42 -13.60 6.14
C MET A 1 20.38 -13.28 4.64
N LYS A 2 21.47 -13.33 3.86
CA LYS A 2 21.43 -13.10 2.39
C LYS A 2 20.56 -14.09 1.57
N LYS A 3 20.37 -15.32 2.04
CA LYS A 3 19.58 -16.36 1.33
C LYS A 3 18.06 -16.19 1.44
N ILE A 4 17.56 -15.58 2.52
CA ILE A 4 16.11 -15.39 2.74
C ILE A 4 15.61 -14.21 1.89
N LEU A 5 16.40 -13.14 1.81
CA LEU A 5 16.15 -11.99 0.93
C LEU A 5 16.16 -12.38 -0.57
N LEU A 6 17.06 -13.31 -0.95
CA LEU A 6 17.10 -13.85 -2.31
C LEU A 6 15.86 -14.71 -2.62
N MET A 7 15.28 -15.40 -1.63
CA MET A 7 14.03 -16.15 -1.80
C MET A 7 12.81 -15.23 -1.92
N LEU A 8 12.73 -14.15 -1.13
CA LEU A 8 11.68 -13.13 -1.32
C LEU A 8 11.74 -12.58 -2.75
N MET A 9 12.93 -12.22 -3.24
CA MET A 9 13.09 -11.66 -4.59
C MET A 9 12.89 -12.68 -5.72
N LEU A 10 13.19 -13.97 -5.52
CA LEU A 10 13.01 -14.99 -6.56
C LEU A 10 11.58 -15.49 -6.70
N VAL A 11 10.79 -15.50 -5.63
CA VAL A 11 9.40 -16.03 -5.66
C VAL A 11 8.39 -14.99 -6.16
N ILE A 12 8.71 -13.69 -6.08
CA ILE A 12 7.91 -12.61 -6.69
C ILE A 12 8.20 -12.49 -8.21
N THR A 13 8.68 -13.55 -8.86
CA THR A 13 8.87 -13.55 -10.32
C THR A 13 7.53 -13.85 -11.00
N CYS A 14 6.94 -12.81 -11.60
CA CYS A 14 5.81 -12.91 -12.53
C CYS A 14 4.52 -13.58 -12.01
N ILE A 15 4.14 -13.42 -10.74
CA ILE A 15 2.78 -13.76 -10.33
C ILE A 15 1.85 -12.69 -10.91
N SER A 16 0.94 -13.09 -11.80
CA SER A 16 -0.12 -12.20 -12.32
C SER A 16 -1.09 -11.87 -11.18
N PHE A 17 -0.79 -10.83 -10.40
CA PHE A 17 -1.67 -10.29 -9.36
C PHE A 17 -2.80 -9.48 -10.01
N GLY A 18 -3.66 -10.18 -10.75
CA GLY A 18 -4.76 -9.59 -11.51
C GLY A 18 -6.07 -10.38 -11.46
N LYS A 19 -6.09 -11.59 -10.88
CA LYS A 19 -7.36 -12.31 -10.67
C LYS A 19 -7.94 -12.00 -9.30
N ASN A 20 -8.67 -10.88 -9.29
CA ASN A 20 -9.65 -10.49 -8.27
C ASN A 20 -10.48 -11.68 -7.78
N ASN A 21 -10.16 -12.20 -6.59
CA ASN A 21 -11.17 -12.77 -5.72
C ASN A 21 -11.59 -11.66 -4.76
N ASN A 22 -12.74 -11.03 -5.04
CA ASN A 22 -13.45 -10.04 -4.23
C ASN A 22 -13.10 -10.07 -2.71
N GLU A 23 -12.05 -9.36 -2.32
CA GLU A 23 -11.66 -9.07 -0.93
C GLU A 23 -12.11 -7.65 -0.54
N ASP A 24 -13.27 -7.20 -1.03
CA ASP A 24 -13.86 -5.95 -0.56
C ASP A 24 -14.30 -6.15 0.89
N THR A 25 -13.42 -5.77 1.80
CA THR A 25 -13.70 -5.70 3.22
C THR A 25 -14.23 -4.30 3.57
N ASN A 26 -15.31 -4.26 4.34
CA ASN A 26 -15.84 -3.01 4.90
C ASN A 26 -15.04 -2.54 6.12
N ILE A 27 -13.95 -3.23 6.47
CA ILE A 27 -13.07 -2.84 7.55
C ILE A 27 -12.35 -1.56 7.15
N THR A 28 -12.37 -0.57 8.04
CA THR A 28 -11.64 0.67 7.87
C THR A 28 -10.91 1.05 9.15
N THR A 29 -9.77 1.70 8.99
CA THR A 29 -8.97 2.25 10.08
C THR A 29 -8.92 3.76 9.94
N GLU A 30 -9.27 4.49 10.99
CA GLU A 30 -8.95 5.90 11.09
C GLU A 30 -7.47 6.08 11.47
N ALA A 31 -6.78 6.99 10.78
CA ALA A 31 -5.38 7.31 11.03
C ALA A 31 -5.13 8.81 10.85
N LYS A 32 -4.44 9.42 11.81
CA LYS A 32 -3.86 10.75 11.67
C LYS A 32 -2.43 10.62 11.15
N GLY A 33 -2.00 11.61 10.38
CA GLY A 33 -0.67 11.60 9.81
C GLY A 33 -0.43 12.76 8.87
N MET A 34 0.73 12.73 8.23
CA MET A 34 1.09 13.71 7.21
C MET A 34 0.78 13.13 5.83
N LEU A 35 -0.09 13.81 5.08
CA LEU A 35 -0.34 13.51 3.68
C LEU A 35 0.51 14.42 2.81
N ARG A 36 1.28 13.82 1.91
CA ARG A 36 2.09 14.50 0.92
C ARG A 36 1.51 14.24 -0.46
N PHE A 37 1.16 15.30 -1.17
CA PHE A 37 0.88 15.26 -2.60
C PHE A 37 2.19 15.50 -3.35
N VAL A 38 2.64 14.51 -4.11
CA VAL A 38 3.90 14.53 -4.86
C VAL A 38 3.60 14.63 -6.35
N TRP A 39 4.45 15.33 -7.09
CA TRP A 39 4.42 15.34 -8.55
C TRP A 39 5.82 15.18 -9.16
N GLY A 40 5.84 14.62 -10.35
CA GLY A 40 6.98 14.56 -11.27
C GLY A 40 6.55 14.96 -12.68
N SER A 41 7.49 15.22 -13.58
CA SER A 41 7.22 15.64 -14.97
C SER A 41 6.20 16.79 -15.08
N HIS A 42 6.32 17.81 -14.23
CA HIS A 42 5.40 18.95 -14.14
C HIS A 42 3.94 18.56 -13.83
N GLY A 43 3.71 17.39 -13.24
CA GLY A 43 2.39 16.87 -12.94
C GLY A 43 1.55 16.54 -14.18
N LYS A 44 2.16 16.44 -15.37
CA LYS A 44 1.43 16.23 -16.63
C LYS A 44 0.90 14.80 -16.71
N TYR A 45 -0.42 14.65 -16.86
CA TYR A 45 -1.04 13.35 -17.08
C TYR A 45 -0.47 12.67 -18.34
N ASP A 46 -0.04 11.41 -18.19
CA ASP A 46 0.29 10.53 -19.30
C ASP A 46 -0.81 9.45 -19.42
N LYS A 47 -1.28 9.21 -20.64
CA LYS A 47 -2.25 8.15 -20.94
C LYS A 47 -1.68 6.75 -20.68
N ASN A 48 -0.36 6.63 -20.71
CA ASN A 48 0.39 5.43 -20.36
C ASN A 48 0.70 5.36 -18.86
N THR A 49 0.28 6.34 -18.04
CA THR A 49 0.34 6.22 -16.58
C THR A 49 -0.58 5.09 -16.14
N VAL A 50 0.01 3.91 -15.95
CA VAL A 50 -0.62 2.78 -15.28
C VAL A 50 -0.58 3.06 -13.78
N LEU A 51 -1.70 3.57 -13.27
CA LEU A 51 -1.96 3.61 -11.82
C LEU A 51 -2.31 2.19 -11.38
N PRO A 52 -1.87 1.76 -10.19
CA PRO A 52 -0.98 0.61 -9.98
C PRO A 52 -1.56 -0.78 -10.24
N ILE A 53 -2.75 -0.93 -10.80
CA ILE A 53 -3.32 -2.26 -11.06
C ILE A 53 -4.04 -2.26 -12.41
N THR A 54 -3.27 -2.47 -13.48
CA THR A 54 -3.62 -3.40 -14.56
C THR A 54 -2.34 -3.86 -15.27
N GLU A 55 -1.93 -5.09 -14.97
CA GLU A 55 -1.09 -5.99 -15.78
C GLU A 55 0.35 -5.56 -16.13
N GLU A 56 1.14 -6.54 -16.58
CA GLU A 56 2.59 -6.54 -16.74
C GLU A 56 3.13 -5.24 -17.39
N GLY A 57 4.06 -4.58 -16.67
CA GLY A 57 4.78 -3.38 -17.14
C GLY A 57 4.68 -2.13 -16.25
N GLY A 58 4.03 -2.21 -15.09
CA GLY A 58 3.70 -1.05 -14.26
C GLY A 58 4.80 -0.50 -13.35
N THR A 59 5.58 0.46 -13.84
CA THR A 59 5.93 1.69 -13.09
C THR A 59 5.55 2.88 -13.96
N GLY A 60 4.28 2.95 -14.34
CA GLY A 60 3.74 4.03 -15.18
C GLY A 60 3.99 5.37 -14.50
N ASN A 61 4.96 6.12 -15.04
CA ASN A 61 5.37 7.48 -14.70
C ASN A 61 4.37 8.20 -13.77
N PHE A 62 4.61 8.17 -12.45
CA PHE A 62 3.70 8.73 -11.44
C PHE A 62 3.72 10.25 -11.52
N ALA A 63 3.00 10.81 -12.50
CA ALA A 63 2.92 12.25 -12.69
C ALA A 63 2.46 12.95 -11.40
N ILE A 64 1.51 12.35 -10.67
CA ILE A 64 1.10 12.75 -9.33
C ILE A 64 0.72 11.52 -8.48
N TYR A 65 0.96 11.57 -7.17
CA TYR A 65 0.54 10.54 -6.21
C TYR A 65 0.49 11.10 -4.77
N LEU A 66 -0.03 10.30 -3.85
CA LEU A 66 -0.15 10.65 -2.44
C LEU A 66 0.66 9.70 -1.56
N GLU A 67 1.56 10.26 -0.75
CA GLU A 67 2.25 9.53 0.33
C GLU A 67 1.59 9.89 1.66
N PHE A 68 1.31 8.91 2.50
CA PHE A 68 0.81 9.10 3.84
C PHE A 68 1.79 8.53 4.86
N THR A 69 2.23 9.38 5.80
CA THR A 69 3.04 8.96 6.96
C THR A 69 2.15 8.94 8.19
N PRO A 70 1.72 7.76 8.67
CA PRO A 70 0.89 7.63 9.86
C PRO A 70 1.62 8.10 11.12
N GLU A 71 0.90 8.70 12.07
CA GLU A 71 1.41 8.99 13.41
C GLU A 71 1.55 7.70 14.24
N ASP A 72 0.59 6.79 14.13
CA ASP A 72 0.61 5.46 14.76
C ASP A 72 1.50 4.50 13.97
N LYS A 73 2.81 4.69 14.07
CA LYS A 73 3.77 3.95 13.22
C LYS A 73 3.70 2.45 13.44
N GLU A 74 3.51 1.98 14.67
CA GLU A 74 3.47 0.55 14.99
C GLU A 74 2.30 -0.15 14.30
N LYS A 75 1.11 0.49 14.31
CA LYS A 75 -0.07 -0.04 13.62
C LYS A 75 0.17 -0.28 12.13
N PHE A 76 0.98 0.57 11.50
CA PHE A 76 1.29 0.51 10.08
C PHE A 76 2.67 -0.10 9.80
N MET A 77 3.21 -0.87 10.75
CA MET A 77 4.49 -1.58 10.61
C MET A 77 5.65 -0.64 10.24
N ASN A 78 5.61 0.61 10.71
CA ASN A 78 6.54 1.70 10.40
C ASN A 78 6.60 2.12 8.92
N ASN A 79 5.63 1.71 8.11
CA ASN A 79 5.62 2.02 6.67
C ASN A 79 5.03 3.41 6.37
N VAL A 80 5.62 4.07 5.38
CA VAL A 80 4.95 5.14 4.63
C VAL A 80 4.08 4.46 3.57
N LEU A 81 2.85 4.94 3.42
CA LEU A 81 1.87 4.34 2.52
C LEU A 81 1.73 5.17 1.26
N ILE A 82 1.57 4.53 0.11
CA ILE A 82 0.87 5.16 -1.01
C ILE A 82 -0.64 5.08 -0.74
N VAL A 83 -1.35 6.19 -0.86
CA VAL A 83 -2.79 6.21 -0.61
C VAL A 83 -3.59 6.63 -1.83
N TRP A 84 -4.67 5.91 -2.13
CA TRP A 84 -5.46 6.12 -3.36
C TRP A 84 -6.87 6.60 -3.06
N PRO A 85 -7.37 7.65 -3.70
CA PRO A 85 -8.75 8.10 -3.51
C PRO A 85 -9.78 7.17 -4.19
N GLY A 86 -10.26 6.19 -3.43
CA GLY A 86 -11.26 5.20 -3.81
C GLY A 86 -10.69 3.88 -4.32
N ASN A 87 -11.58 3.03 -4.85
CA ASN A 87 -11.25 1.63 -5.14
C ASN A 87 -10.20 1.46 -6.25
N THR A 88 -9.22 0.60 -6.02
CA THR A 88 -8.14 0.26 -6.96
C THR A 88 -8.39 -1.07 -7.71
N ASP A 89 -9.61 -1.62 -7.63
CA ASP A 89 -10.05 -2.87 -8.26
C ASP A 89 -10.08 -2.90 -9.81
N GLY A 90 -9.40 -1.96 -10.47
CA GLY A 90 -9.34 -1.84 -11.94
C GLY A 90 -10.58 -1.17 -12.57
N ARG A 91 -11.61 -0.79 -11.80
CA ARG A 91 -12.83 -0.17 -12.34
C ARG A 91 -12.70 1.34 -12.58
N ILE A 92 -11.56 1.93 -12.25
CA ILE A 92 -11.30 3.38 -12.38
C ILE A 92 -10.21 3.58 -13.43
N SER A 93 -10.52 4.35 -14.49
CA SER A 93 -9.52 4.71 -15.48
C SER A 93 -8.40 5.57 -14.89
N GLY A 94 -7.19 5.48 -15.45
CA GLY A 94 -6.04 6.26 -14.99
C GLY A 94 -6.33 7.78 -14.93
N LYS A 95 -7.03 8.32 -15.94
CA LYS A 95 -7.45 9.73 -15.95
C LYS A 95 -8.41 10.08 -14.81
N LYS A 96 -9.35 9.19 -14.48
CA LYS A 96 -10.30 9.41 -13.37
C LYS A 96 -9.58 9.39 -12.02
N MET A 97 -8.64 8.48 -11.82
CA MET A 97 -7.81 8.44 -10.61
C MET A 97 -6.89 9.67 -10.51
N TYR A 98 -6.20 10.05 -11.60
CA TYR A 98 -5.41 11.28 -11.67
C TYR A 98 -6.24 12.51 -11.24
N ASN A 99 -7.45 12.69 -11.79
CA ASN A 99 -8.30 13.81 -11.42
C ASN A 99 -8.68 13.81 -9.94
N ARG A 100 -8.92 12.63 -9.34
CA ARG A 100 -9.20 12.52 -7.90
C ARG A 100 -8.01 12.92 -7.04
N ILE A 101 -6.82 12.47 -7.40
CA ILE A 101 -5.57 12.84 -6.70
C ILE A 101 -5.34 14.36 -6.83
N LEU A 102 -5.50 14.91 -8.04
CA LEU A 102 -5.36 16.35 -8.29
C LEU A 102 -6.35 17.18 -7.47
N ASN A 103 -7.60 16.72 -7.31
CA ASN A 103 -8.59 17.41 -6.48
C ASN A 103 -8.15 17.49 -5.02
N ILE A 104 -7.63 16.39 -4.45
CA ILE A 104 -7.05 16.41 -3.10
C ILE A 104 -5.87 17.40 -3.05
N GLY A 105 -4.99 17.39 -4.05
CA GLY A 105 -3.90 18.36 -4.16
C GLY A 105 -4.37 19.83 -4.15
N LYS A 106 -5.48 20.14 -4.82
CA LYS A 106 -6.10 21.48 -4.82
C LYS A 106 -6.70 21.86 -3.48
N GLU A 107 -7.30 20.91 -2.76
CA GLU A 107 -7.80 21.12 -1.39
C GLU A 107 -6.66 21.41 -0.39
N MET A 108 -5.49 20.79 -0.61
CA MET A 108 -4.26 21.05 0.15
C MET A 108 -3.66 22.41 -0.22
N SER A 109 -3.58 22.70 -1.52
CA SER A 109 -2.90 23.87 -2.08
C SER A 109 -3.64 24.33 -3.34
N PRO A 110 -4.52 25.35 -3.25
CA PRO A 110 -5.34 25.80 -4.40
C PRO A 110 -4.52 26.20 -5.63
N ASP A 111 -3.27 26.62 -5.45
CA ASP A 111 -2.31 26.99 -6.49
C ASP A 111 -1.43 25.84 -7.00
N ILE A 112 -1.74 24.58 -6.67
CA ILE A 112 -0.89 23.41 -6.95
C ILE A 112 -0.53 23.27 -8.43
N GLU A 113 -1.44 23.54 -9.35
CA GLU A 113 -1.14 23.45 -10.79
C GLU A 113 -0.07 24.45 -11.23
N ASN A 114 -0.06 25.65 -10.65
CA ASN A 114 0.98 26.63 -10.94
C ASN A 114 2.34 26.19 -10.36
N LYS A 115 2.33 25.53 -9.20
CA LYS A 115 3.55 24.95 -8.59
C LYS A 115 4.11 23.82 -9.45
N MET A 116 3.26 22.94 -9.98
CA MET A 116 3.62 21.86 -10.89
C MET A 116 4.19 22.38 -12.22
N LYS A 117 3.58 23.42 -12.82
CA LYS A 117 4.12 24.04 -14.05
C LYS A 117 5.52 24.63 -13.86
N LYS A 118 5.80 25.20 -12.68
CA LYS A 118 7.08 25.85 -12.37
C LYS A 118 8.21 24.89 -12.04
N ASN A 119 7.91 23.68 -11.57
CA ASN A 119 8.90 22.73 -11.08
C ASN A 119 8.63 21.35 -11.66
N GLU A 120 9.65 20.74 -12.28
CA GLU A 120 9.53 19.38 -12.82
C GLU A 120 9.11 18.38 -11.73
N TRP A 121 9.70 18.51 -10.54
CA TRP A 121 9.45 17.69 -9.35
C TRP A 121 9.10 18.55 -8.14
N GLY A 122 8.27 18.00 -7.25
CA GLY A 122 8.02 18.61 -5.96
C GLY A 122 6.87 17.97 -5.19
N TYR A 123 6.57 18.53 -4.02
CA TYR A 123 5.42 18.13 -3.23
C TYR A 123 4.82 19.27 -2.42
N VAL A 124 3.61 19.03 -1.90
CA VAL A 124 3.01 19.78 -0.78
C VAL A 124 2.61 18.79 0.30
N ILE A 125 2.64 19.20 1.57
CA ILE A 125 2.36 18.30 2.69
C ILE A 125 1.44 18.98 3.72
N GLN A 126 0.51 18.23 4.28
CA GLN A 126 -0.35 18.71 5.37
C GLN A 126 -0.69 17.59 6.36
N PRO A 127 -0.88 17.88 7.65
CA PRO A 127 -1.57 16.98 8.56
C PRO A 127 -3.01 16.73 8.09
N ILE A 128 -3.41 15.48 8.13
CA ILE A 128 -4.75 15.05 7.75
C ILE A 128 -5.21 13.89 8.64
N LYS A 129 -6.52 13.70 8.74
CA LYS A 129 -7.10 12.45 9.23
C LYS A 129 -7.67 11.67 8.03
N LEU A 130 -7.24 10.43 7.85
CA LEU A 130 -7.74 9.53 6.82
C LEU A 130 -8.54 8.39 7.45
N THR A 131 -9.56 7.93 6.73
CA THR A 131 -10.17 6.61 6.92
C THR A 131 -9.68 5.74 5.77
N LEU A 132 -8.93 4.69 6.10
CA LEU A 132 -8.25 3.82 5.14
C LEU A 132 -8.84 2.41 5.17
N LYS A 133 -8.92 1.75 4.00
CA LYS A 133 -9.03 0.28 3.96
C LYS A 133 -7.71 -0.35 4.48
N PRO A 134 -7.70 -1.66 4.81
CA PRO A 134 -6.50 -2.33 5.29
C PRO A 134 -5.34 -2.23 4.31
N VAL A 135 -4.13 -2.12 4.84
CA VAL A 135 -2.91 -1.90 4.04
C VAL A 135 -2.58 -3.15 3.24
N LYS A 136 -2.44 -3.01 1.93
CA LYS A 136 -1.95 -4.06 1.04
C LYS A 136 -0.50 -3.77 0.67
N ILE A 137 0.17 -4.81 0.20
CA ILE A 137 1.53 -4.71 -0.35
C ILE A 137 1.43 -4.99 -1.85
N TYR A 138 2.13 -4.18 -2.64
CA TYR A 138 2.42 -4.49 -4.02
C TYR A 138 3.84 -5.01 -4.10
N ALA A 139 3.98 -6.24 -4.60
CA ALA A 139 5.24 -6.95 -4.75
C ALA A 139 5.44 -7.20 -6.25
N GLY A 140 6.31 -6.41 -6.89
CA GLY A 140 6.51 -6.42 -8.35
C GLY A 140 7.76 -7.19 -8.78
N CYS A 141 7.72 -7.80 -9.98
CA CYS A 141 8.80 -8.63 -10.53
C CYS A 141 10.14 -7.90 -10.79
N CYS A 142 10.16 -6.55 -10.80
CA CYS A 142 11.36 -5.80 -11.20
C CYS A 142 11.69 -4.55 -10.37
N ALA A 143 10.89 -4.18 -9.35
CA ALA A 143 11.22 -3.03 -8.51
C ALA A 143 10.28 -2.95 -7.30
N VAL A 144 10.90 -2.89 -6.12
CA VAL A 144 10.45 -2.16 -4.93
C VAL A 144 9.06 -2.55 -4.40
N ASP A 145 9.03 -3.32 -3.32
CA ASP A 145 7.82 -3.53 -2.54
C ASP A 145 7.32 -2.20 -1.97
N TYR A 146 6.05 -1.86 -2.17
CA TYR A 146 5.45 -0.70 -1.52
C TYR A 146 4.11 -1.04 -0.87
N PHE A 147 3.86 -0.39 0.26
CA PHE A 147 2.62 -0.51 1.01
C PHE A 147 1.62 0.52 0.52
N TYR A 148 0.37 0.10 0.28
CA TYR A 148 -0.67 0.99 -0.17
C TYR A 148 -2.00 0.76 0.53
N ALA A 149 -2.83 1.81 0.57
CA ALA A 149 -4.18 1.74 1.12
C ALA A 149 -5.16 2.61 0.32
N GLU A 150 -6.42 2.20 0.27
CA GLU A 150 -7.48 3.00 -0.32
C GLU A 150 -8.04 3.99 0.72
N ILE A 151 -8.14 5.25 0.33
CA ILE A 151 -8.81 6.31 1.08
C ILE A 151 -10.32 6.14 0.89
N VAL A 152 -11.01 5.91 2.00
CA VAL A 152 -12.47 5.90 2.09
C VAL A 152 -12.99 7.31 2.41
N LYS A 153 -12.28 8.03 3.29
CA LYS A 153 -12.62 9.39 3.72
C LYS A 153 -11.34 10.15 4.08
N HIS A 154 -11.34 11.46 3.87
CA HIS A 154 -10.29 12.36 4.35
C HIS A 154 -10.89 13.60 5.01
N GLU A 155 -10.27 14.05 6.10
CA GLU A 155 -10.67 15.23 6.88
C GLU A 155 -9.46 16.13 7.09
N LYS A 156 -9.58 17.39 6.67
CA LYS A 156 -8.50 18.38 6.80
C LYS A 156 -8.27 18.73 8.27
N ILE A 157 -7.00 18.80 8.66
CA ILE A 157 -6.58 19.38 9.93
C ILE A 157 -6.02 20.77 9.59
N SER A 158 -6.40 21.81 10.34
CA SER A 158 -6.26 23.24 9.97
C SER A 158 -4.84 23.80 9.90
N SER A 159 -3.82 22.96 9.81
CA SER A 159 -2.42 23.35 9.62
C SER A 159 -1.94 22.86 8.25
N THR A 160 -1.29 23.72 7.48
CA THR A 160 -0.67 23.34 6.20
C THR A 160 0.77 23.83 6.23
N THR A 161 1.73 22.92 6.23
CA THR A 161 3.15 23.28 6.10
C THR A 161 3.57 23.00 4.66
N VAL A 162 3.54 24.01 3.81
CA VAL A 162 4.04 23.88 2.44
C VAL A 162 5.56 23.77 2.48
N LYS A 163 6.09 22.57 2.22
CA LYS A 163 7.50 22.37 1.91
C LYS A 163 7.61 22.07 0.42
N VAL A 164 8.18 23.00 -0.35
CA VAL A 164 8.64 22.73 -1.72
C VAL A 164 10.15 22.55 -1.62
N PRO A 165 10.69 21.33 -1.67
CA PRO A 165 12.12 21.18 -1.88
C PRO A 165 12.46 21.70 -3.27
N LYS A 166 13.52 22.50 -3.38
CA LYS A 166 14.25 22.60 -4.63
C LYS A 166 15.04 21.29 -4.76
N ASN A 167 14.76 20.51 -5.80
CA ASN A 167 15.55 19.35 -6.24
C ASN A 167 15.29 18.04 -5.46
N MET A 168 14.05 17.54 -5.46
CA MET A 168 13.79 16.17 -5.06
C MET A 168 13.96 15.24 -6.26
N ASP A 169 14.87 14.27 -6.16
CA ASP A 169 15.07 13.24 -7.19
C ASP A 169 14.08 12.08 -7.00
N LEU A 170 13.71 11.40 -8.09
CA LEU A 170 12.79 10.25 -8.08
C LEU A 170 13.29 9.16 -7.12
N GLY A 171 14.60 8.94 -7.04
CA GLY A 171 15.22 7.99 -6.11
C GLY A 171 14.93 8.32 -4.65
N GLU A 172 14.97 9.60 -4.26
CA GLU A 172 14.68 10.02 -2.88
C GLU A 172 13.22 9.82 -2.48
N SER A 173 12.27 9.97 -3.41
CA SER A 173 10.86 9.72 -3.11
C SER A 173 10.56 8.24 -3.00
N LEU A 174 11.06 7.44 -3.95
CA LEU A 174 10.80 6.01 -3.96
C LEU A 174 11.35 5.37 -2.70
N ASN A 175 12.59 5.70 -2.29
CA ASN A 175 13.26 5.21 -1.07
C ASN A 175 12.44 5.41 0.22
N ARG A 176 11.48 6.35 0.25
CA ARG A 176 10.62 6.58 1.43
C ARG A 176 9.46 5.60 1.55
N VAL A 177 9.03 5.03 0.43
CA VAL A 177 7.82 4.21 0.30
C VAL A 177 8.18 2.73 0.14
N ILE A 178 9.43 2.43 -0.23
CA ILE A 178 9.96 1.06 -0.25
C ILE A 178 9.81 0.45 1.14
N GLY A 179 9.22 -0.73 1.20
CA GLY A 179 9.17 -1.52 2.43
C GLY A 179 10.58 -1.74 2.96
N SER A 180 10.75 -1.64 4.28
CA SER A 180 12.06 -1.88 4.89
C SER A 180 12.57 -3.28 4.55
N GLU A 181 13.89 -3.44 4.35
CA GLU A 181 14.55 -4.75 4.28
C GLU A 181 14.28 -5.61 5.54
N ASP A 182 13.78 -4.99 6.62
CA ASP A 182 13.35 -5.60 7.87
C ASP A 182 11.94 -6.20 7.84
N ASN A 183 11.27 -6.28 6.68
CA ASN A 183 9.97 -6.92 6.56
C ASN A 183 10.05 -8.39 7.02
N LYS A 184 9.56 -8.62 8.24
CA LYS A 184 9.58 -9.93 8.88
C LYS A 184 8.63 -10.88 8.17
N VAL A 185 9.17 -12.04 7.79
CA VAL A 185 8.38 -13.15 7.25
C VAL A 185 7.96 -14.07 8.37
N TYR A 186 6.71 -14.52 8.31
CA TYR A 186 6.12 -15.44 9.27
C TYR A 186 5.67 -16.72 8.56
N ASN A 187 5.92 -17.86 9.18
CA ASN A 187 5.23 -19.10 8.85
C ASN A 187 3.83 -19.08 9.46
N ILE A 188 2.83 -19.44 8.65
CA ILE A 188 1.47 -19.73 9.12
C ILE A 188 1.44 -21.17 9.64
N TYR A 189 1.05 -21.32 10.91
CA TYR A 189 1.00 -22.62 11.56
C TYR A 189 -0.14 -22.72 12.58
N SER A 190 -0.87 -23.83 12.54
CA SER A 190 -1.89 -24.22 13.51
C SER A 190 -1.72 -25.69 13.91
N LYS A 191 -2.11 -26.02 15.15
CA LYS A 191 -2.18 -27.42 15.63
C LYS A 191 -3.21 -28.24 14.85
N GLU A 192 -4.21 -27.58 14.28
CA GLU A 192 -5.29 -28.19 13.49
C GLU A 192 -4.86 -28.51 12.05
N GLY A 193 -3.64 -28.17 11.65
CA GLY A 193 -3.11 -28.37 10.30
C GLY A 193 -3.47 -27.26 9.31
N TYR A 194 -4.46 -26.43 9.62
CA TYR A 194 -4.89 -25.31 8.78
C TYR A 194 -5.19 -24.04 9.60
N THR A 195 -5.21 -22.91 8.91
CA THR A 195 -5.55 -21.59 9.44
C THR A 195 -6.64 -20.93 8.59
N ASN A 196 -7.59 -20.28 9.25
CA ASN A 196 -8.65 -19.52 8.58
C ASN A 196 -8.20 -18.07 8.40
N ILE A 197 -8.09 -17.63 7.14
CA ILE A 197 -7.95 -16.22 6.78
C ILE A 197 -9.34 -15.61 6.71
N ARG A 198 -9.52 -14.44 7.32
CA ARG A 198 -10.84 -13.82 7.53
C ARG A 198 -10.97 -12.45 6.89
N LYS A 199 -12.22 -12.03 6.65
CA LYS A 199 -12.56 -10.67 6.20
C LYS A 199 -12.27 -9.57 7.22
N GLY A 200 -12.20 -9.91 8.51
CA GLY A 200 -12.05 -8.95 9.59
C GLY A 200 -11.43 -9.53 10.88
N PRO A 201 -11.08 -8.66 11.85
CA PRO A 201 -10.24 -8.99 13.00
C PRO A 201 -11.02 -9.65 14.16
N SER A 202 -11.78 -10.71 13.87
CA SER A 202 -12.41 -11.55 14.88
C SER A 202 -13.06 -12.80 14.27
N LYS A 203 -13.43 -13.77 15.12
CA LYS A 203 -14.04 -15.04 14.68
C LYS A 203 -15.45 -14.89 14.08
N GLN A 204 -16.14 -13.76 14.31
CA GLN A 204 -17.46 -13.46 13.75
C GLN A 204 -17.41 -13.11 12.25
N TYR A 205 -16.26 -12.68 11.72
CA TYR A 205 -16.12 -12.38 10.30
C TYR A 205 -15.96 -13.65 9.49
N ASP A 206 -16.53 -13.64 8.28
CA ASP A 206 -16.43 -14.73 7.32
C ASP A 206 -14.98 -15.16 7.08
N ILE A 207 -14.83 -16.46 6.84
CA ILE A 207 -13.59 -17.06 6.36
C ILE A 207 -13.54 -16.83 4.84
N ILE A 208 -12.49 -16.17 4.35
CA ILE A 208 -12.26 -15.99 2.90
C ILE A 208 -11.39 -17.10 2.32
N LYS A 209 -10.50 -17.67 3.13
CA LYS A 209 -9.63 -18.75 2.71
C LYS A 209 -9.25 -19.63 3.90
N LYS A 210 -9.12 -20.93 3.65
CA LYS A 210 -8.43 -21.87 4.54
C LYS A 210 -7.06 -22.16 3.93
N VAL A 211 -5.99 -21.83 4.66
CA VAL A 211 -4.61 -22.10 4.25
C VAL A 211 -4.03 -23.22 5.10
N GLN A 212 -3.30 -24.15 4.48
CA GLN A 212 -2.61 -25.21 5.21
C GLN A 212 -1.36 -24.65 5.91
N ASN A 213 -0.83 -25.40 6.89
CA ASN A 213 0.47 -25.08 7.47
C ASN A 213 1.56 -25.01 6.38
N GLY A 214 2.51 -24.10 6.56
CA GLY A 214 3.64 -23.91 5.63
C GLY A 214 3.45 -22.77 4.62
N TYR A 215 2.29 -22.10 4.62
CA TYR A 215 2.16 -20.79 3.97
C TYR A 215 3.02 -19.75 4.69
N TYR A 216 3.50 -18.78 3.95
CA TYR A 216 4.21 -17.61 4.48
C TYR A 216 3.27 -16.41 4.59
N ALA A 217 3.64 -15.47 5.45
CA ALA A 217 2.93 -14.23 5.65
C ALA A 217 3.86 -13.04 5.89
N ALA A 218 3.51 -11.90 5.32
CA ALA A 218 4.04 -10.59 5.69
C ALA A 218 2.93 -9.79 6.38
N ILE A 219 3.21 -9.26 7.57
CA ILE A 219 2.25 -8.39 8.28
C ILE A 219 2.29 -7.00 7.65
N THR A 220 1.14 -6.53 7.19
CA THR A 220 1.00 -5.20 6.59
C THR A 220 0.35 -4.20 7.55
N GLN A 221 -0.43 -4.68 8.52
CA GLN A 221 -1.07 -3.82 9.52
C GLN A 221 -1.42 -4.58 10.83
N ASP A 222 -1.29 -3.88 11.96
CA ASP A 222 -1.58 -4.41 13.29
C ASP A 222 -2.99 -4.03 13.79
N PHE A 223 -3.76 -5.03 14.24
CA PHE A 223 -5.07 -4.87 14.89
C PHE A 223 -5.10 -5.58 16.26
N GLY A 224 -3.98 -5.56 16.98
CA GLY A 224 -3.79 -6.21 18.28
C GLY A 224 -3.58 -7.71 18.15
N ASP A 225 -4.54 -8.50 18.63
CA ASP A 225 -4.49 -9.97 18.51
C ASP A 225 -4.70 -10.47 17.08
N TRP A 226 -5.25 -9.62 16.22
CA TRP A 226 -5.41 -9.89 14.81
C TRP A 226 -4.43 -9.05 13.99
N LYS A 227 -3.89 -9.63 12.93
CA LYS A 227 -2.99 -8.98 11.99
C LYS A 227 -3.62 -9.03 10.60
N TYR A 228 -3.49 -7.95 9.86
CA TYR A 228 -3.75 -7.98 8.42
C TYR A 228 -2.45 -8.35 7.71
N ILE A 229 -2.53 -9.35 6.83
CA ILE A 229 -1.36 -9.95 6.20
C ILE A 229 -1.54 -10.03 4.69
N MET A 230 -0.42 -10.05 3.98
CA MET A 230 -0.32 -10.77 2.71
C MET A 230 0.10 -12.20 3.05
N TYR A 231 -0.62 -13.20 2.55
CA TYR A 231 -0.20 -14.60 2.60
C TYR A 231 0.23 -15.08 1.23
N TYR A 232 1.17 -16.02 1.19
CA TYR A 232 1.61 -16.65 -0.05
C TYR A 232 2.17 -18.06 0.17
N SER A 233 2.27 -18.84 -0.91
CA SER A 233 2.84 -20.20 -0.90
C SER A 233 3.82 -20.38 -2.05
N ASP A 234 5.05 -20.78 -1.72
CA ASP A 234 6.11 -21.06 -2.71
C ASP A 234 5.79 -22.25 -3.63
N THR A 235 4.87 -23.14 -3.24
CA THR A 235 4.56 -24.36 -3.98
C THR A 235 3.30 -24.28 -4.82
N ASN A 236 2.36 -23.40 -4.47
CA ASN A 236 1.02 -23.38 -5.06
C ASN A 236 0.74 -22.14 -5.92
N ASP A 237 1.72 -21.25 -6.09
CA ASP A 237 1.57 -19.95 -6.77
C ASP A 237 0.30 -19.20 -6.32
N GLU A 238 -0.01 -19.32 -5.02
CA GLU A 238 -1.21 -18.78 -4.42
C GLU A 238 -0.82 -17.67 -3.44
N SER A 239 -1.51 -16.55 -3.53
CA SER A 239 -1.35 -15.41 -2.63
C SER A 239 -2.65 -14.62 -2.48
N GLY A 240 -2.76 -13.84 -1.40
CA GLY A 240 -3.91 -13.00 -1.13
C GLY A 240 -3.72 -12.18 0.15
N HIS A 241 -4.76 -11.48 0.59
CA HIS A 241 -4.71 -10.69 1.81
C HIS A 241 -5.84 -11.04 2.78
N GLY A 242 -5.65 -10.76 4.06
CA GLY A 242 -6.72 -10.98 5.03
C GLY A 242 -6.26 -10.96 6.47
N PHE A 243 -7.22 -11.21 7.37
CA PHE A 243 -6.99 -11.20 8.81
C PHE A 243 -6.66 -12.59 9.34
N ILE A 244 -5.62 -12.64 10.17
CA ILE A 244 -5.16 -13.84 10.88
C ILE A 244 -4.96 -13.52 12.36
N HIS A 245 -5.20 -14.49 13.23
CA HIS A 245 -4.90 -14.33 14.64
C HIS A 245 -3.40 -14.51 14.90
N LYS A 246 -2.78 -13.66 15.72
CA LYS A 246 -1.32 -13.63 15.95
C LYS A 246 -0.75 -14.97 16.43
N SER A 247 -1.55 -15.79 17.12
CA SER A 247 -1.11 -17.11 17.60
C SER A 247 -0.83 -18.12 16.48
N GLN A 248 -1.26 -17.82 15.25
CA GLN A 248 -1.05 -18.66 14.07
C GLN A 248 0.15 -18.20 13.23
N LEU A 249 0.86 -17.15 13.68
CA LEU A 249 2.05 -16.61 13.04
C LEU A 249 3.28 -16.99 13.85
N LYS A 250 4.29 -17.57 13.18
CA LYS A 250 5.60 -17.86 13.76
C LYS A 250 6.67 -17.17 12.95
N LEU A 251 7.46 -16.31 13.58
CA LEU A 251 8.55 -15.60 12.91
C LEU A 251 9.53 -16.63 12.31
N VAL A 252 9.87 -16.46 11.04
CA VAL A 252 10.93 -17.25 10.40
C VAL A 252 12.27 -16.75 10.95
N GLN A 253 13.05 -17.65 11.55
CA GLN A 253 14.40 -17.36 12.08
C GLN A 253 15.47 -17.52 11.00
#